data_AF-A0AB34FWP4-F1
#
_entry.id   AF-A0AB34FWP4-F1
#
_cell.length_a   1.000
_cell.length_b   1.000
_cell.length_c   1.000
_cell.angle_alpha   90.00
_cell.angle_beta   90.00
_cell.angle_gamma   90.00
#
_symmetry.space_group_name_H-M   'P 1'
#
loop_
_entity.id
_entity.type
_entity.pdbx_description
1 polymer ?
#
loop_
_entity_poly.entity_id
_entity_poly.type
_entity_poly.pdbx_seq_one_letter_code
_entity_poly.pdbx_strand_id
1 'polypeptide(L)'
;MGHDSASPIGAAALDGQQASNAAAKGVIHSAERATLAHVGQPESAQVQATIRDLSLTPHMEGGYFAVTDVSAMTMASPYPAENLSERTIALAGGLAPDYDPAVRRLSTTIFYYLTPSRPTGSFHRNRSRIIHTLHRGRGRYVLIHPDGHVETFVVGPNIDKGEKLQWVVEGGVWKASHLVGQGGKDVEEDHEGLLISETVVPGFEYADHEFLTHEKLAETLPENQAKELAWLVKH
;
A
#
# COMPACT_ATOMS: atom_id res chain seq x y z
N MET A 1 -61.72 10.05 -19.90
CA MET A 1 -60.97 9.02 -19.14
C MET A 1 -60.52 7.96 -20.13
N GLY A 2 -59.27 7.59 -20.35
CA GLY A 2 -57.95 8.17 -20.10
C GLY A 2 -57.02 7.46 -21.10
N HIS A 3 -55.99 8.13 -21.59
CA HIS A 3 -54.93 7.48 -22.37
C HIS A 3 -53.60 7.86 -21.74
N ASP A 4 -52.94 6.83 -21.18
CA ASP A 4 -51.59 6.83 -20.65
C ASP A 4 -50.58 6.96 -21.79
N SER A 5 -49.64 7.88 -21.67
CA SER A 5 -48.44 7.94 -22.51
C SER A 5 -47.20 7.99 -21.61
N ALA A 6 -46.60 6.83 -21.37
CA ALA A 6 -45.29 6.73 -20.74
C ALA A 6 -44.19 7.09 -21.74
N SER A 7 -43.33 8.05 -21.39
CA SER A 7 -42.08 8.34 -22.10
C SER A 7 -40.98 7.37 -21.66
N PRO A 8 -40.10 6.89 -22.57
CA PRO A 8 -38.98 6.04 -22.18
C PRO A 8 -37.82 6.91 -21.66
N ILE A 9 -37.39 6.66 -20.42
CA ILE A 9 -36.11 7.10 -19.88
C ILE A 9 -35.19 5.88 -19.92
N GLY A 10 -34.02 5.98 -20.57
CA GLY A 10 -32.94 5.02 -20.33
C GLY A 10 -32.18 4.59 -21.58
N ALA A 11 -31.14 5.34 -21.94
CA ALA A 11 -30.03 4.84 -22.77
C ALA A 11 -28.69 5.56 -22.48
N ALA A 12 -28.72 6.80 -21.95
CA ALA A 12 -27.52 7.61 -21.80
C ALA A 12 -26.64 7.31 -20.55
N ALA A 13 -27.10 6.49 -19.60
CA ALA A 13 -26.37 6.24 -18.35
C ALA A 13 -25.35 5.08 -18.41
N LEU A 14 -25.44 4.20 -19.42
CA LEU A 14 -24.57 3.02 -19.54
C LEU A 14 -23.27 3.31 -20.29
N ASP A 15 -23.26 4.25 -21.23
CA ASP A 15 -22.07 4.63 -22.01
C ASP A 15 -21.02 5.40 -21.19
N GLY A 16 -21.47 6.21 -20.23
CA GLY A 16 -20.57 6.98 -19.35
C GLY A 16 -19.73 6.10 -18.41
N GLN A 17 -20.32 5.00 -17.92
CA GLN A 17 -19.67 4.05 -17.01
C GLN A 17 -18.65 3.15 -17.74
N GLN A 18 -18.90 2.84 -19.01
CA GLN A 18 -17.99 2.04 -19.83
C GLN A 18 -16.76 2.85 -20.28
N ALA A 19 -16.96 4.13 -20.63
CA ALA A 19 -15.86 5.03 -21.00
C ALA A 19 -14.95 5.36 -19.80
N SER A 20 -15.51 5.56 -18.60
CA SER A 20 -14.72 5.77 -17.36
C SER A 20 -13.90 4.54 -16.98
N ASN A 21 -14.46 3.33 -17.16
CA ASN A 21 -13.76 2.08 -16.88
C ASN A 21 -12.66 1.77 -17.91
N ALA A 22 -12.84 2.12 -19.18
CA ALA A 22 -11.80 1.96 -20.20
C ALA A 22 -10.62 2.92 -19.98
N ALA A 23 -10.89 4.17 -19.58
CA ALA A 23 -9.85 5.13 -19.22
C ALA A 23 -9.06 4.71 -17.98
N ALA A 24 -9.75 4.22 -16.94
CA ALA A 24 -9.10 3.68 -15.73
C ALA A 24 -8.20 2.47 -16.05
N LYS A 25 -8.65 1.54 -16.90
CA LYS A 25 -7.85 0.39 -17.36
C LYS A 25 -6.55 0.77 -18.07
N GLY A 26 -6.60 1.77 -18.95
CA GLY A 26 -5.43 2.27 -19.67
C GLY A 26 -4.40 2.94 -18.75
N VAL A 27 -4.87 3.67 -17.74
CA VAL A 27 -4.01 4.33 -16.74
C VAL A 27 -3.32 3.31 -15.84
N ILE A 28 -3.99 2.23 -15.44
CA ILE A 28 -3.41 1.19 -14.56
C ILE A 28 -2.37 0.34 -15.29
N HIS A 29 -2.65 -0.12 -16.51
CA HIS A 29 -1.66 -0.87 -17.31
C HIS A 29 -0.43 -0.03 -17.66
N SER A 30 -0.62 1.28 -17.88
CA SER A 30 0.48 2.21 -18.07
C SER A 30 1.28 2.42 -16.78
N ALA A 31 0.62 2.45 -15.62
CA ALA A 31 1.28 2.60 -14.33
C ALA A 31 2.11 1.34 -14.00
N GLU A 32 1.54 0.14 -14.13
CA GLU A 32 2.26 -1.13 -13.93
C GLU A 32 3.53 -1.19 -14.79
N ARG A 33 3.40 -0.97 -16.11
CA ARG A 33 4.56 -1.01 -17.02
C ARG A 33 5.62 0.03 -16.68
N ALA A 34 5.22 1.27 -16.35
CA ALA A 34 6.15 2.32 -15.99
C ALA A 34 6.85 2.04 -14.66
N THR A 35 6.12 1.52 -13.68
CA THR A 35 6.65 1.15 -12.36
C THR A 35 7.62 -0.03 -12.47
N LEU A 36 7.31 -1.04 -13.28
CA LEU A 36 8.12 -2.27 -13.37
C LEU A 36 9.32 -2.16 -14.34
N ALA A 37 9.48 -1.05 -15.07
CA ALA A 37 10.51 -0.90 -16.09
C ALA A 37 11.96 -1.03 -15.57
N HIS A 38 12.18 -0.75 -14.28
CA HIS A 38 13.50 -0.74 -13.65
C HIS A 38 13.74 -1.90 -12.67
N VAL A 39 12.79 -2.82 -12.54
CA VAL A 39 12.92 -3.96 -11.61
C VAL A 39 14.12 -4.83 -11.98
N GLY A 40 14.94 -5.14 -11.00
CA GLY A 40 16.13 -6.00 -11.17
C GLY A 40 17.37 -5.28 -11.71
N GLN A 41 17.30 -3.98 -12.00
CA GLN A 41 18.49 -3.17 -12.27
C GLN A 41 19.24 -2.86 -10.97
N PRO A 42 20.56 -2.62 -11.01
CA PRO A 42 21.30 -2.12 -9.85
C PRO A 42 20.75 -0.76 -9.40
N GLU A 43 20.67 -0.55 -8.09
CA GLU A 43 20.30 0.75 -7.52
C GLU A 43 21.34 1.82 -7.85
N SER A 44 20.91 3.08 -7.98
CA SER A 44 21.83 4.22 -8.19
C SER A 44 22.75 4.43 -6.98
N ALA A 45 23.86 5.16 -7.15
CA ALA A 45 24.80 5.43 -6.06
C ALA A 45 24.14 6.17 -4.88
N GLN A 46 23.20 7.08 -5.16
CA GLN A 46 22.43 7.84 -4.18
C GLN A 46 21.45 6.94 -3.41
N VAL A 47 20.76 6.03 -4.10
CA VAL A 47 19.88 5.05 -3.47
C VAL A 47 20.69 4.09 -2.59
N GLN A 48 21.83 3.59 -3.07
CA GLN A 48 22.74 2.75 -2.28
C GLN A 48 23.28 3.48 -1.05
N ALA A 49 23.61 4.77 -1.16
CA ALA A 49 24.04 5.58 -0.03
C ALA A 49 22.93 5.69 1.02
N THR A 50 21.69 5.95 0.59
CA THR A 50 20.53 6.02 1.48
C THR A 50 20.28 4.71 2.21
N ILE A 51 20.32 3.58 1.48
CA ILE A 51 20.16 2.24 2.06
C ILE A 51 21.22 2.00 3.14
N ARG A 52 22.49 2.31 2.86
CA ARG A 52 23.59 2.15 3.80
C ARG A 52 23.44 3.08 5.02
N ASP A 53 23.23 4.36 4.79
CA ASP A 53 23.28 5.39 5.83
C ASP A 53 22.09 5.30 6.79
N LEU A 54 20.94 4.79 6.32
CA LEU A 54 19.77 4.49 7.16
C LEU A 54 19.69 3.03 7.61
N SER A 55 20.71 2.21 7.32
CA SER A 55 20.77 0.78 7.67
C SER A 55 19.55 -0.03 7.19
N LEU A 56 19.06 0.28 5.99
CA LEU A 56 17.87 -0.36 5.42
C LEU A 56 18.19 -1.76 4.91
N THR A 57 17.25 -2.68 5.08
CA THR A 57 17.30 -4.05 4.57
C THR A 57 16.10 -4.33 3.66
N PRO A 58 16.18 -5.29 2.73
CA PRO A 58 15.04 -5.65 1.90
C PRO A 58 13.81 -6.04 2.73
N HIS A 59 12.67 -5.40 2.48
CA HIS A 59 11.41 -5.76 3.15
C HIS A 59 10.68 -6.88 2.41
N MET A 60 9.96 -7.73 3.15
CA MET A 60 9.24 -8.87 2.58
C MET A 60 8.08 -8.44 1.67
N GLU A 61 7.41 -7.32 2.00
CA GLU A 61 6.38 -6.66 1.19
C GLU A 61 6.92 -6.12 -0.15
N GLY A 62 8.24 -5.86 -0.22
CA GLY A 62 8.86 -5.06 -1.28
C GLY A 62 9.43 -3.75 -0.74
N GLY A 63 10.34 -3.10 -1.48
CA GLY A 63 11.14 -1.99 -0.98
C GLY A 63 12.20 -2.42 0.06
N TYR A 64 12.66 -1.44 0.84
CA TYR A 64 13.59 -1.58 1.95
C TYR A 64 12.99 -0.99 3.23
N PHE A 65 13.44 -1.44 4.40
CA PHE A 65 13.00 -0.91 5.69
C PHE A 65 14.09 -1.01 6.77
N ALA A 66 13.90 -0.25 7.85
CA ALA A 66 14.64 -0.42 9.10
C ALA A 66 13.75 -0.02 10.27
N VAL A 67 13.75 -0.82 11.35
CA VAL A 67 13.10 -0.44 12.61
C VAL A 67 13.95 0.59 13.32
N THR A 68 13.37 1.75 13.63
CA THR A 68 14.06 2.89 14.23
C THR A 68 13.69 3.11 15.69
N ASP A 69 12.49 2.69 16.10
CA ASP A 69 12.02 2.75 17.48
C ASP A 69 11.08 1.59 17.79
N VAL A 70 11.22 1.05 18.99
CA VAL A 70 10.29 0.10 19.61
C VAL A 70 10.07 0.57 21.04
N SER A 71 8.84 0.92 21.39
CA SER A 71 8.55 1.45 22.71
C SER A 71 8.96 0.45 23.81
N ALA A 72 9.69 0.93 24.82
CA ALA A 72 10.01 0.13 26.00
C ALA A 72 8.77 -0.17 26.86
N MET A 73 7.71 0.63 26.71
CA MET A 73 6.45 0.45 27.43
C MET A 73 5.52 -0.50 26.67
N THR A 74 4.77 -1.28 27.43
CA THR A 74 3.74 -2.17 26.92
C THR A 74 2.36 -1.74 27.42
N MET A 75 1.35 -2.21 26.70
CA MET A 75 -0.05 -2.15 27.11
C MET A 75 -0.71 -3.52 26.93
N ALA A 76 -1.84 -3.73 27.58
CA ALA A 76 -2.69 -4.89 27.30
C ALA A 76 -3.08 -4.87 25.81
N SER A 77 -2.96 -6.03 25.16
CA SER A 77 -3.35 -6.19 23.76
C SER A 77 -4.85 -5.95 23.60
N PRO A 78 -5.28 -5.06 22.69
CA PRO A 78 -6.70 -4.89 22.37
C PRO A 78 -7.21 -5.96 21.39
N TYR A 79 -6.35 -6.88 20.95
CA TYR A 79 -6.66 -7.84 19.89
C TYR A 79 -6.91 -9.26 20.41
N PRO A 80 -7.64 -10.08 19.65
CA PRO A 80 -7.76 -11.51 19.94
C PRO A 80 -6.39 -12.20 19.91
N ALA A 81 -6.27 -13.28 20.68
CA ALA A 81 -5.03 -14.04 20.79
C ALA A 81 -4.69 -14.84 19.51
N GLU A 82 -5.69 -15.08 18.66
CA GLU A 82 -5.53 -15.73 17.37
C GLU A 82 -4.65 -14.88 16.45
N ASN A 83 -3.80 -15.54 15.67
CA ASN A 83 -3.00 -14.87 14.65
C ASN A 83 -3.88 -14.47 13.47
N LEU A 84 -3.56 -13.35 12.82
CA LEU A 84 -4.25 -12.93 11.61
C LEU A 84 -3.93 -13.84 10.42
N SER A 85 -2.69 -14.36 10.36
CA SER A 85 -2.25 -15.21 9.24
C SER A 85 -1.07 -16.11 9.61
N GLU A 86 -1.33 -17.42 9.72
CA GLU A 86 -0.26 -18.43 9.91
C GLU A 86 0.74 -18.44 8.74
N ARG A 87 0.25 -18.14 7.53
CA ARG A 87 1.11 -18.01 6.34
C ARG A 87 2.10 -16.86 6.49
N THR A 88 1.64 -15.72 6.99
CA THR A 88 2.51 -14.56 7.23
C THR A 88 3.56 -14.87 8.28
N ILE A 89 3.18 -15.52 9.38
CA ILE A 89 4.12 -15.92 10.44
C ILE A 89 5.19 -16.85 9.88
N ALA A 90 4.81 -17.84 9.05
CA ALA A 90 5.77 -18.71 8.39
C ALA A 90 6.73 -17.96 7.47
N LEU A 91 6.24 -16.96 6.71
CA LEU A 91 7.07 -16.11 5.85
C LEU A 91 8.03 -15.21 6.64
N ALA A 92 7.62 -14.77 7.84
CA ALA A 92 8.44 -14.00 8.76
C ALA A 92 9.49 -14.83 9.51
N GLY A 93 9.45 -16.16 9.39
CA GLY A 93 10.33 -17.08 10.12
C GLY A 93 9.88 -17.38 11.55
N GLY A 94 8.61 -17.10 11.88
CA GLY A 94 8.02 -17.26 13.21
C GLY A 94 7.73 -15.93 13.89
N LEU A 95 7.12 -16.02 15.07
CA LEU A 95 6.93 -14.87 15.96
C LEU A 95 8.21 -14.60 16.75
N ALA A 96 8.33 -13.38 17.28
CA ALA A 96 9.45 -13.03 18.15
C ALA A 96 9.53 -14.00 19.36
N PRO A 97 10.73 -14.37 19.83
CA PRO A 97 10.88 -15.28 20.96
C PRO A 97 10.19 -14.81 22.25
N ASP A 98 10.03 -13.50 22.42
CA ASP A 98 9.37 -12.85 23.55
C ASP A 98 7.91 -12.44 23.25
N TYR A 99 7.33 -12.94 22.16
CA TYR A 99 5.94 -12.67 21.81
C TYR A 99 4.97 -13.17 22.89
N ASP A 100 4.10 -12.28 23.35
CA ASP A 100 2.97 -12.59 24.23
C ASP A 100 1.69 -11.99 23.62
N PRO A 101 0.68 -12.82 23.26
CA PRO A 101 -0.56 -12.32 22.67
C PRO A 101 -1.35 -11.37 23.57
N ALA A 102 -1.10 -11.38 24.90
CA ALA A 102 -1.79 -10.53 25.86
C ALA A 102 -1.27 -9.10 25.92
N VAL A 103 -0.13 -8.78 25.29
CA VAL A 103 0.49 -7.45 25.34
C VAL A 103 0.90 -6.93 23.96
N ARG A 104 1.01 -5.61 23.84
CA ARG A 104 1.63 -4.93 22.71
C ARG A 104 2.57 -3.83 23.19
N ARG A 105 3.62 -3.55 22.41
CA ARG A 105 4.40 -2.31 22.57
C ARG A 105 3.48 -1.12 22.34
N LEU A 106 3.71 0.01 23.00
CA LEU A 106 2.87 1.21 22.74
C LEU A 106 2.98 1.68 21.28
N SER A 107 4.17 1.58 20.71
CA SER A 107 4.44 1.95 19.32
C SER A 107 5.66 1.22 18.78
N THR A 108 5.71 1.11 17.46
CA THR A 108 6.93 0.82 16.69
C THR A 108 7.02 1.83 15.56
N THR A 109 8.24 2.25 15.23
CA THR A 109 8.49 3.13 14.09
C THR A 109 9.54 2.52 13.16
N ILE A 110 9.32 2.67 11.86
CA ILE A 110 10.26 2.24 10.83
C ILE A 110 10.59 3.38 9.87
N PHE A 111 11.72 3.28 9.18
CA PHE A 111 11.86 3.81 7.83
C PHE A 111 11.34 2.79 6.82
N TYR A 112 10.67 3.26 5.77
CA TYR A 112 10.28 2.45 4.61
C TYR A 112 10.65 3.18 3.32
N TYR A 113 11.23 2.45 2.37
CA TYR A 113 11.82 3.03 1.17
C TYR A 113 11.52 2.22 -0.08
N LEU A 114 10.73 2.79 -0.99
CA LEU A 114 10.57 2.27 -2.35
C LEU A 114 11.62 2.90 -3.26
N THR A 115 12.22 2.08 -4.11
CA THR A 115 13.30 2.47 -5.03
C THR A 115 12.94 2.07 -6.46
N PRO A 116 13.57 2.64 -7.50
CA PRO A 116 13.32 2.22 -8.87
C PRO A 116 13.46 0.71 -9.10
N SER A 117 14.42 0.04 -8.45
CA SER A 117 14.61 -1.41 -8.59
C SER A 117 13.71 -2.26 -7.68
N ARG A 118 13.13 -1.67 -6.63
CA ARG A 118 12.11 -2.28 -5.75
C ARG A 118 10.91 -1.33 -5.58
N PRO A 119 10.13 -1.11 -6.65
CA PRO A 119 9.25 0.05 -6.75
C PRO A 119 7.86 -0.17 -6.17
N THR A 120 7.61 -1.34 -5.57
CA THR A 120 6.29 -1.77 -5.08
C THR A 120 6.37 -2.28 -3.65
N GLY A 121 5.42 -1.86 -2.82
CA GLY A 121 5.01 -2.52 -1.58
C GLY A 121 3.72 -3.28 -1.81
N SER A 122 3.76 -4.60 -1.66
CA SER A 122 2.65 -5.51 -1.97
C SER A 122 1.48 -5.31 -1.00
N PHE A 123 0.27 -5.68 -1.44
CA PHE A 123 -0.92 -5.60 -0.59
C PHE A 123 -0.76 -6.39 0.70
N HIS A 124 -0.97 -5.69 1.81
CA HIS A 124 -1.01 -6.25 3.14
C HIS A 124 -1.92 -5.41 4.04
N ARG A 125 -2.31 -5.95 5.20
CA ARG A 125 -3.06 -5.22 6.22
C ARG A 125 -2.49 -5.51 7.60
N ASN A 126 -2.86 -4.64 8.54
CA ASN A 126 -2.52 -4.80 9.95
C ASN A 126 -3.78 -4.62 10.80
N ARG A 127 -3.84 -5.19 12.00
CA ARG A 127 -4.88 -4.86 12.98
C ARG A 127 -4.72 -3.44 13.51
N SER A 128 -3.49 -3.02 13.77
CA SER A 128 -3.17 -1.67 14.19
C SER A 128 -3.24 -0.70 13.03
N ARG A 129 -3.72 0.52 13.33
CA ARG A 129 -3.59 1.64 12.40
C ARG A 129 -2.12 2.04 12.24
N ILE A 130 -1.81 2.58 11.07
CA ILE A 130 -0.45 2.98 10.71
C ILE A 130 -0.46 4.44 10.26
N ILE A 131 0.30 5.28 10.96
CA ILE A 131 0.57 6.66 10.56
C ILE A 131 1.80 6.66 9.66
N HIS A 132 1.70 7.31 8.50
CA HIS A 132 2.78 7.41 7.53
C HIS A 132 3.16 8.87 7.38
N THR A 133 4.45 9.17 7.37
CA THR A 133 4.99 10.53 7.18
C THR A 133 6.04 10.53 6.08
N LEU A 134 5.87 11.41 5.10
CA LEU A 134 6.79 11.61 4.00
C LEU A 134 8.09 12.27 4.48
N HIS A 135 9.24 11.70 4.09
CA HIS A 135 10.54 12.37 4.21
C HIS A 135 10.96 13.00 2.89
N ARG A 136 10.88 12.24 1.79
CA ARG A 136 11.16 12.72 0.42
C ARG A 136 10.62 11.76 -0.64
N GLY A 137 10.64 12.23 -1.88
CA GLY A 137 10.22 11.44 -3.02
C GLY A 137 8.72 11.41 -3.22
N ARG A 138 8.24 10.48 -4.05
CA ARG A 138 6.84 10.46 -4.50
C ARG A 138 6.37 9.05 -4.82
N GLY A 139 5.13 8.74 -4.47
CA GLY A 139 4.50 7.47 -4.84
C GLY A 139 2.99 7.51 -4.77
N ARG A 140 2.36 6.37 -5.01
CA ARG A 140 0.92 6.19 -4.98
C ARG A 140 0.58 5.08 -4.00
N TYR A 141 -0.42 5.33 -3.17
CA TYR A 141 -1.06 4.32 -2.34
C TYR A 141 -2.34 3.84 -3.01
N VAL A 142 -2.60 2.54 -2.86
CA VAL A 142 -3.84 1.88 -3.25
C VAL A 142 -4.37 1.17 -2.02
N LEU A 143 -5.58 1.51 -1.60
CA LEU A 143 -6.25 0.91 -0.46
C LEU A 143 -7.48 0.14 -0.90
N ILE A 144 -7.72 -1.02 -0.29
CA ILE A 144 -8.98 -1.77 -0.42
C ILE A 144 -9.63 -1.79 0.96
N HIS A 145 -10.75 -1.10 1.09
CA HIS A 145 -11.52 -0.98 2.32
C HIS A 145 -12.38 -2.23 2.56
N PRO A 146 -12.80 -2.53 3.81
CA PRO A 146 -13.58 -3.72 4.13
C PRO A 146 -14.92 -3.86 3.39
N ASP A 147 -15.48 -2.76 2.90
CA ASP A 147 -16.70 -2.71 2.10
C ASP A 147 -16.44 -2.95 0.59
N GLY A 148 -15.19 -3.20 0.20
CA GLY A 148 -14.77 -3.41 -1.19
C GLY A 148 -14.48 -2.12 -1.96
N HIS A 149 -14.59 -0.95 -1.33
CA HIS A 149 -14.21 0.31 -1.96
C HIS A 149 -12.69 0.39 -2.14
N VAL A 150 -12.25 0.79 -3.34
CA VAL A 150 -10.84 1.02 -3.66
C VAL A 150 -10.54 2.53 -3.64
N GLU A 151 -9.63 2.94 -2.78
CA GLU A 151 -9.12 4.32 -2.70
C GLU A 151 -7.72 4.39 -3.30
N THR A 152 -7.43 5.46 -4.05
CA THR A 152 -6.06 5.75 -4.48
C THR A 152 -5.72 7.21 -4.24
N PHE A 153 -4.48 7.49 -3.85
CA PHE A 153 -3.97 8.85 -3.71
C PHE A 153 -2.45 8.89 -3.90
N VAL A 154 -1.95 10.08 -4.22
CA VAL A 154 -0.51 10.32 -4.37
C VAL A 154 0.05 10.92 -3.08
N VAL A 155 1.24 10.47 -2.72
CA VAL A 155 2.06 11.00 -1.62
C VAL A 155 3.29 11.64 -2.22
N GLY A 156 3.64 12.83 -1.75
CA GLY A 156 4.67 13.65 -2.37
C GLY A 156 4.62 15.11 -1.90
N PRO A 157 5.58 15.94 -2.35
CA PRO A 157 5.75 17.29 -1.85
C PRO A 157 4.74 18.31 -2.40
N ASN A 158 3.95 17.99 -3.44
CA ASN A 158 3.07 18.96 -4.11
C ASN A 158 1.71 19.09 -3.41
N ILE A 159 1.70 19.75 -2.24
CA ILE A 159 0.50 19.93 -1.40
C ILE A 159 -0.60 20.70 -2.17
N ASP A 160 -0.21 21.68 -2.98
CA ASP A 160 -1.11 22.48 -3.82
C ASP A 160 -1.84 21.62 -4.87
N LYS A 161 -1.28 20.46 -5.23
CA LYS A 161 -1.87 19.46 -6.12
C LYS A 161 -2.61 18.34 -5.38
N GLY A 162 -2.78 18.45 -4.06
CA GLY A 162 -3.49 17.48 -3.22
C GLY A 162 -2.66 16.25 -2.83
N GLU A 163 -1.34 16.29 -3.00
CA GLU A 163 -0.46 15.21 -2.51
C GLU A 163 -0.38 15.23 -0.98
N LYS A 164 -0.35 14.04 -0.37
CA LYS A 164 -0.32 13.90 1.09
C LYS A 164 1.13 13.84 1.60
N LEU A 165 1.46 14.67 2.58
CA LEU A 165 2.70 14.57 3.37
C LEU A 165 2.57 13.59 4.55
N GLN A 166 1.35 13.45 5.09
CA GLN A 166 1.04 12.53 6.17
C GLN A 166 -0.34 11.93 5.93
N TRP A 167 -0.48 10.64 6.22
CA TRP A 167 -1.76 9.94 6.12
C TRP A 167 -1.80 8.77 7.09
N VAL A 168 -3.02 8.30 7.36
CA VAL A 168 -3.26 7.14 8.22
C VAL A 168 -3.99 6.09 7.41
N VAL A 169 -3.52 4.85 7.50
CA VAL A 169 -4.30 3.67 7.09
C VAL A 169 -4.84 3.03 8.36
N GLU A 170 -6.16 2.93 8.47
CA GLU A 170 -6.81 2.28 9.61
C GLU A 170 -6.64 0.75 9.57
N GLY A 171 -6.77 0.13 10.74
CA GLY A 171 -6.68 -1.32 10.87
C GLY A 171 -7.69 -2.06 10.00
N GLY A 172 -7.30 -3.20 9.44
CA GLY A 172 -8.14 -4.05 8.58
C GLY A 172 -8.23 -3.61 7.11
N VAL A 173 -7.74 -2.43 6.75
CA VAL A 173 -7.66 -1.94 5.36
C VAL A 173 -6.43 -2.56 4.68
N TRP A 174 -6.62 -3.12 3.49
CA TRP A 174 -5.50 -3.56 2.66
C TRP A 174 -4.79 -2.35 2.06
N LYS A 175 -3.48 -2.22 2.22
CA LYS A 175 -2.66 -1.19 1.60
C LYS A 175 -1.59 -1.79 0.71
N ALA A 176 -1.42 -1.21 -0.48
CA ALA A 176 -0.26 -1.37 -1.34
C ALA A 176 0.27 0.01 -1.71
N SER A 177 1.54 0.07 -2.09
CA SER A 177 2.15 1.32 -2.56
C SER A 177 3.06 1.05 -3.76
N HIS A 178 3.21 2.04 -4.62
CA HIS A 178 4.18 1.96 -5.72
C HIS A 178 4.74 3.32 -6.10
N LEU A 179 5.93 3.33 -6.72
CA LEU A 179 6.47 4.54 -7.32
C LEU A 179 5.59 4.98 -8.50
N VAL A 180 5.32 6.29 -8.57
CA VAL A 180 4.64 6.89 -9.71
C VAL A 180 5.62 6.99 -10.88
N GLY A 181 5.22 6.50 -12.06
CA GLY A 181 6.08 6.52 -13.25
C GLY A 181 6.50 7.94 -13.67
N GLN A 182 7.70 8.06 -14.25
CA GLN A 182 8.21 9.27 -14.87
C GLN A 182 7.44 9.53 -16.18
N GLY A 183 6.51 10.48 -16.18
CA GLY A 183 5.66 10.71 -17.36
C GLY A 183 5.08 12.12 -17.51
N GLY A 184 5.41 13.06 -16.63
CA GLY A 184 5.02 14.46 -16.76
C GLY A 184 6.22 15.32 -17.13
N LYS A 185 6.06 16.22 -18.11
CA LYS A 185 7.10 17.20 -18.51
C LYS A 185 7.49 18.20 -17.40
N ASP A 186 6.77 18.16 -16.27
CA ASP A 186 6.94 19.06 -15.12
C ASP A 186 7.33 18.31 -13.83
N VAL A 187 7.80 17.07 -13.94
CA VAL A 187 8.36 16.33 -12.80
C VAL A 187 9.86 16.36 -12.97
N GLU A 188 10.52 17.27 -12.24
CA GLU A 188 11.97 17.19 -11.96
C GLU A 188 12.28 15.71 -11.67
N GLU A 189 13.29 15.18 -12.34
CA GLU A 189 13.67 13.77 -12.31
C GLU A 189 14.05 13.32 -10.89
N ASP A 190 13.05 13.02 -10.06
CA ASP A 190 13.27 12.53 -8.71
C ASP A 190 13.53 11.02 -8.79
N HIS A 191 14.77 10.69 -9.12
CA HIS A 191 15.28 9.32 -9.25
C HIS A 191 15.48 8.63 -7.90
N GLU A 192 15.14 9.30 -6.79
CA GLU A 192 15.43 8.83 -5.44
C GLU A 192 14.31 7.98 -4.83
N GLY A 193 13.19 7.74 -5.51
CA GLY A 193 12.14 6.83 -5.02
C GLY A 193 11.16 7.48 -4.05
N LEU A 194 10.72 6.76 -3.01
CA LEU A 194 9.78 7.23 -1.99
C LEU A 194 10.26 6.78 -0.61
N LEU A 195 10.74 7.73 0.21
CA LEU A 195 11.19 7.49 1.58
C LEU A 195 10.19 8.07 2.58
N ILE A 196 9.73 7.22 3.50
CA ILE A 196 8.75 7.56 4.52
C ILE A 196 9.17 7.00 5.88
N SER A 197 8.51 7.46 6.94
CA SER A 197 8.40 6.71 8.19
C SER A 197 6.99 6.17 8.37
N GLU A 198 6.89 4.99 8.97
CA GLU A 198 5.62 4.43 9.44
C GLU A 198 5.67 4.24 10.96
N THR A 199 4.65 4.72 11.67
CA THR A 199 4.46 4.50 13.10
C THR A 199 3.18 3.72 13.31
N VAL A 200 3.30 2.56 13.96
CA VAL A 200 2.20 1.63 14.23
C VAL A 200 1.80 1.75 15.70
N VAL A 201 0.51 1.92 15.97
CA VAL A 201 -0.03 2.06 17.34
C VAL A 201 -1.33 1.25 17.49
N PRO A 202 -1.41 0.28 18.44
CA PRO A 202 -0.30 -0.31 19.19
C PRO A 202 0.80 -0.89 18.29
N GLY A 203 2.02 -1.03 18.81
CA GLY A 203 3.22 -1.42 18.06
C GLY A 203 3.06 -2.70 17.23
N PHE A 204 3.78 -2.76 16.12
CA PHE A 204 3.73 -3.83 15.13
C PHE A 204 4.07 -5.19 15.73
N GLU A 205 3.28 -6.20 15.37
CA GLU A 205 3.61 -7.60 15.51
C GLU A 205 3.18 -8.40 14.28
N TYR A 206 3.95 -9.43 13.91
CA TYR A 206 3.62 -10.29 12.77
C TYR A 206 2.31 -11.07 12.98
N ALA A 207 1.92 -11.31 14.24
CA ALA A 207 0.63 -11.90 14.58
C ALA A 207 -0.57 -11.04 14.12
N ASP A 208 -0.36 -9.74 13.94
CA ASP A 208 -1.40 -8.78 13.54
C ASP A 208 -1.32 -8.42 12.05
N HIS A 209 -0.40 -9.02 11.30
CA HIS A 209 -0.11 -8.73 9.91
C HIS A 209 -0.63 -9.83 8.98
N GLU A 210 -1.08 -9.45 7.80
CA GLU A 210 -1.50 -10.39 6.75
C GLU A 210 -1.19 -9.84 5.37
N PHE A 211 -0.63 -10.69 4.50
CA PHE A 211 -0.52 -10.43 3.08
C PHE A 211 -1.79 -10.82 2.33
N LEU A 212 -2.21 -9.98 1.39
CA LEU A 212 -3.34 -10.30 0.52
C LEU A 212 -2.90 -11.41 -0.44
N THR A 213 -3.74 -12.43 -0.63
CA THR A 213 -3.52 -13.47 -1.63
C THR A 213 -4.34 -13.22 -2.89
N HIS A 214 -3.96 -13.85 -4.00
CA HIS A 214 -4.76 -13.77 -5.24
C HIS A 214 -6.19 -14.32 -5.05
N GLU A 215 -6.36 -15.39 -4.29
CA GLU A 215 -7.68 -15.92 -3.95
C GLU A 215 -8.47 -14.89 -3.14
N LYS A 216 -7.84 -14.29 -2.12
CA LYS A 216 -8.51 -13.32 -1.28
C LYS A 216 -8.86 -12.03 -2.03
N LEU A 217 -8.02 -11.61 -2.96
CA LEU A 217 -8.29 -10.48 -3.85
C LEU A 217 -9.54 -10.76 -4.71
N ALA A 218 -9.65 -11.96 -5.26
CA ALA A 218 -10.81 -12.37 -6.07
C ALA A 218 -12.11 -12.50 -5.26
N GLU A 219 -12.01 -12.83 -3.97
CA GLU A 219 -13.15 -12.80 -3.04
C GLU A 219 -13.57 -11.38 -2.65
N THR A 220 -12.60 -10.47 -2.56
CA THR A 220 -12.81 -9.11 -2.03
C THR A 220 -13.35 -8.15 -3.08
N LEU A 221 -12.95 -8.32 -4.36
CA LEU A 221 -13.25 -7.38 -5.43
C LEU A 221 -13.92 -8.06 -6.64
N PRO A 222 -14.75 -7.32 -7.40
CA PRO A 222 -15.20 -7.75 -8.72
C PRO A 222 -14.02 -8.16 -9.62
N GLU A 223 -14.23 -9.17 -10.47
CA GLU A 223 -13.18 -9.79 -11.31
C GLU A 223 -12.34 -8.78 -12.10
N ASN A 224 -12.96 -7.73 -12.64
CA ASN A 224 -12.24 -6.70 -13.40
C ASN A 224 -11.28 -5.89 -12.51
N GLN A 225 -11.70 -5.52 -11.30
CA GLN A 225 -10.86 -4.77 -10.36
C GLN A 225 -9.76 -5.67 -9.78
N ALA A 226 -10.09 -6.93 -9.47
CA ALA A 226 -9.10 -7.91 -9.03
C ALA A 226 -7.99 -8.11 -10.08
N LYS A 227 -8.35 -8.25 -11.36
CA LYS A 227 -7.36 -8.33 -12.46
C LYS A 227 -6.49 -7.08 -12.57
N GLU A 228 -7.07 -5.89 -12.39
CA GLU A 228 -6.35 -4.62 -12.47
C GLU A 228 -5.34 -4.42 -11.32
N LEU A 229 -5.61 -5.00 -10.15
CA LEU A 229 -4.77 -4.86 -8.95
C LEU A 229 -3.86 -6.07 -8.67
N ALA A 230 -3.97 -7.14 -9.46
CA ALA A 230 -3.25 -8.39 -9.25
C ALA A 230 -1.72 -8.23 -9.23
N TRP A 231 -1.17 -7.26 -9.98
CA TRP A 231 0.28 -7.02 -10.03
C TRP A 231 0.86 -6.45 -8.72
N LEU A 232 0.01 -5.95 -7.81
CA LEU A 232 0.39 -5.52 -6.45
C LEU A 232 0.24 -6.64 -5.41
N VAL A 233 -0.13 -7.85 -5.84
CA VAL A 233 -0.20 -9.04 -5.00
C VAL A 233 1.00 -9.94 -5.32
N LYS A 234 1.77 -10.26 -4.28
CA LYS A 234 3.00 -11.05 -4.40
C LYS A 234 2.88 -12.45 -3.80
N HIS A 235 2.05 -12.62 -2.79
CA HIS A 235 1.95 -13.83 -1.99
C HIS A 235 0.69 -14.60 -2.37
#